data_AF-A0A6J4S2X6-F1
#
_entry.id   AF-A0A6J4S2X6-F1
#
_cell.length_a   1.000
_cell.length_b   1.000
_cell.length_c   1.000
_cell.angle_alpha   90.00
_cell.angle_beta   90.00
_cell.angle_gamma   90.00
#
_symmetry.space_group_name_H-M   'P 1'
#
loop_
_entity.id
_entity.type
_entity.pdbx_description
1 polymer ?
#
loop_
_entity_poly.entity_id
_entity_poly.type
_entity_poly.pdbx_seq_one_letter_code
_entity_poly.pdbx_strand_id
1 'polypeptide(L)'
;MPDDRPVHLHLTLEEADALHAALEGLLEAGAAPAVLERPHRLLAWRALAAREGSGLTARLAAIAREANSLEEFEAARDEELGPILEGLESAENRDP
;
A
#
# COMPACT_ATOMS: atom_id res chain seq x y z
N MET A 1 6.77 -22.66 -18.39
CA MET A 1 6.54 -21.48 -17.53
C MET A 1 7.37 -21.71 -16.28
N PRO A 2 8.24 -20.79 -15.86
CA PRO A 2 8.82 -20.88 -14.52
C PRO A 2 7.66 -21.06 -13.53
N ASP A 3 7.81 -22.01 -12.62
CA ASP A 3 6.75 -22.42 -11.70
C ASP A 3 6.10 -21.21 -11.02
N ASP A 4 4.80 -21.01 -11.25
CA ASP A 4 3.98 -19.97 -10.64
C ASP A 4 3.62 -20.33 -9.18
N ARG A 5 4.57 -20.98 -8.50
CA ARG A 5 4.40 -21.51 -7.15
C ARG A 5 4.53 -20.35 -6.16
N PRO A 6 3.53 -20.10 -5.31
CA PRO A 6 3.61 -19.04 -4.32
C PRO A 6 4.74 -19.34 -3.32
N VAL A 7 5.45 -18.30 -2.92
CA VAL A 7 6.45 -18.34 -1.85
C VAL A 7 5.95 -17.52 -0.66
N HIS A 8 6.24 -17.99 0.56
CA HIS A 8 5.92 -17.27 1.78
C HIS A 8 7.19 -16.59 2.32
N LEU A 9 7.08 -15.29 2.59
CA LEU A 9 8.14 -14.49 3.21
C LEU A 9 7.74 -14.16 4.64
N HIS A 10 8.65 -14.38 5.58
CA HIS A 10 8.52 -13.89 6.95
C HIS A 10 9.50 -12.72 7.10
N LEU A 11 8.94 -11.53 7.29
CA LEU A 11 9.67 -10.28 7.44
C LEU A 11 9.20 -9.59 8.72
N THR A 12 10.12 -8.94 9.40
CA THR A 12 9.79 -7.89 10.36
C THR A 12 9.16 -6.70 9.65
N LEU A 13 8.47 -5.82 10.39
CA LEU A 13 7.93 -4.58 9.82
C LEU A 13 9.03 -3.71 9.20
N GLU A 14 10.19 -3.63 9.86
CA GLU A 14 11.34 -2.86 9.35
C GLU A 14 11.87 -3.42 8.02
N GLU A 15 12.00 -4.74 7.90
CA GLU A 15 12.41 -5.39 6.65
C GLU A 15 11.36 -5.22 5.54
N ALA A 16 10.08 -5.30 5.88
CA ALA A 16 8.99 -5.07 4.93
C ALA A 16 9.00 -3.64 4.39
N ASP A 17 9.24 -2.66 5.27
CA ASP A 17 9.34 -1.25 4.91
C ASP A 17 10.56 -0.96 4.02
N ALA A 18 11.72 -1.50 4.40
CA ALA A 18 12.95 -1.36 3.61
C ALA A 18 12.81 -2.00 2.22
N LEU A 19 12.19 -3.18 2.14
CA LEU A 19 11.94 -3.86 0.87
C LEU A 19 10.92 -3.10 0.02
N HIS A 20 9.85 -2.58 0.62
CA HIS A 20 8.87 -1.76 -0.08
C HIS A 20 9.51 -0.51 -0.68
N ALA A 21 10.31 0.22 0.09
CA ALA A 21 11.03 1.40 -0.38
C ALA A 21 12.04 1.08 -1.49
N ALA A 22 12.75 -0.05 -1.39
CA ALA A 22 13.67 -0.49 -2.45
C ALA A 22 12.93 -0.84 -3.74
N LEU A 23 11.78 -1.51 -3.66
CA LEU A 23 10.96 -1.84 -4.82
C LEU A 23 10.37 -0.58 -5.47
N GLU A 24 9.88 0.37 -4.66
CA GLU A 24 9.38 1.67 -5.12
C GLU A 24 10.45 2.38 -5.97
N GLY A 25 11.66 2.55 -5.43
CA GLY A 25 12.74 3.24 -6.15
C GLY A 25 13.14 2.55 -7.45
N LEU A 26 13.09 1.22 -7.51
CA LEU A 26 13.36 0.47 -8.75
C LEU A 26 12.24 0.63 -9.79
N LEU A 27 10.98 0.63 -9.35
CA LEU A 27 9.81 0.81 -10.22
C LEU A 27 9.74 2.24 -10.77
N GLU A 28 9.92 3.25 -9.92
CA GLU A 28 9.95 4.66 -10.31
C GLU A 28 11.09 4.96 -11.30
N ALA A 29 12.25 4.32 -11.12
CA ALA A 29 13.38 4.44 -12.05
C ALA A 29 13.17 3.70 -13.38
N GLY A 30 12.09 2.95 -13.55
CA GLY A 30 11.87 2.08 -14.72
C GLY A 30 12.91 0.95 -14.83
N ALA A 31 13.61 0.63 -13.74
CA ALA A 31 14.69 -0.35 -13.68
C ALA A 31 14.21 -1.74 -13.24
N ALA A 32 12.97 -1.84 -12.73
CA ALA A 32 12.32 -3.08 -12.35
C ALA A 32 11.46 -3.67 -13.49
N PRO A 33 11.40 -5.01 -13.61
CA PRO A 33 10.38 -5.65 -14.43
C PRO A 33 8.96 -5.42 -13.85
N ALA A 34 7.97 -5.25 -14.72
CA ALA A 34 6.56 -5.02 -14.34
C ALA A 34 5.96 -6.09 -13.42
N VAL A 35 6.52 -7.31 -13.41
CA VAL A 35 6.11 -8.39 -12.49
C VAL A 35 6.27 -8.01 -11.01
N LEU A 36 7.08 -6.98 -10.70
CA LEU A 36 7.31 -6.50 -9.33
C LEU A 36 6.26 -5.51 -8.83
N GLU A 37 5.39 -4.97 -9.69
CA GLU A 37 4.33 -4.03 -9.29
C GLU A 37 3.34 -4.66 -8.31
N ARG A 38 2.90 -5.89 -8.57
CA ARG A 38 1.96 -6.58 -7.67
C ARG A 38 2.59 -6.95 -6.32
N PRO A 39 3.80 -7.53 -6.26
CA PRO A 39 4.53 -7.73 -5.00
C PRO A 39 4.73 -6.44 -4.19
N HIS A 40 5.08 -5.33 -4.86
CA HIS A 40 5.23 -4.02 -4.23
C HIS A 40 3.93 -3.58 -3.53
N ARG A 41 2.79 -3.63 -4.23
CA ARG A 41 1.47 -3.27 -3.67
C ARG A 41 1.02 -4.22 -2.56
N LEU A 42 1.25 -5.53 -2.73
CA LEU A 42 0.99 -6.52 -1.69
C LEU A 42 1.79 -6.24 -0.41
N LEU A 43 3.06 -5.88 -0.55
CA LEU A 43 3.92 -5.60 0.59
C LEU A 43 3.47 -4.35 1.33
N ALA A 44 3.10 -3.28 0.61
CA ALA A 44 2.52 -2.07 1.20
C ALA A 44 1.25 -2.38 2.00
N TRP A 45 0.33 -3.17 1.42
CA TRP A 45 -0.89 -3.59 2.10
C TRP A 45 -0.60 -4.41 3.37
N ARG A 46 0.26 -5.42 3.29
CA ARG A 46 0.56 -6.30 4.43
C ARG A 46 1.35 -5.59 5.54
N ALA A 47 2.26 -4.70 5.17
CA ALA A 47 2.95 -3.84 6.14
C ALA A 47 1.93 -2.95 6.87
N LEU A 48 1.00 -2.31 6.15
CA LEU A 48 -0.04 -1.48 6.75
C LEU A 48 -0.96 -2.26 7.70
N ALA A 49 -1.38 -3.47 7.31
CA ALA A 49 -2.21 -4.34 8.18
C ALA A 49 -1.50 -4.69 9.49
N ALA A 50 -0.17 -4.84 9.47
CA ALA A 50 0.64 -5.17 10.63
C ALA A 50 1.00 -3.94 11.50
N ARG A 51 0.77 -2.72 11.02
CA ARG A 51 1.06 -1.49 11.76
C ARG A 51 0.02 -1.21 12.83
N GLU A 52 0.48 -0.63 13.92
CA GLU A 52 -0.34 0.13 14.85
C GLU A 52 -0.20 1.63 14.53
N GLY A 53 -1.18 2.43 14.93
CA GLY A 53 -1.15 3.86 14.67
C GLY A 53 -2.38 4.59 15.22
N SER A 54 -2.53 5.86 14.85
CA SER A 54 -3.66 6.70 15.22
C SER A 54 -4.21 7.45 14.01
N GLY A 55 -5.44 7.97 14.13
CA GLY A 55 -6.06 8.78 13.07
C GLY A 55 -6.26 7.98 11.77
N LEU A 56 -5.94 8.59 10.64
CA LEU A 56 -6.10 7.97 9.31
C LEU A 56 -5.32 6.66 9.18
N THR A 57 -4.08 6.60 9.69
CA THR A 57 -3.28 5.38 9.65
C THR A 57 -3.95 4.21 10.39
N ALA A 58 -4.58 4.47 11.54
CA ALA A 58 -5.29 3.42 12.27
C ALA A 58 -6.51 2.90 11.50
N ARG A 59 -7.25 3.79 10.83
CA ARG A 59 -8.40 3.41 10.00
C ARG A 59 -7.98 2.58 8.80
N LEU A 60 -6.96 3.03 8.07
CA LEU A 60 -6.44 2.29 6.92
C LEU A 60 -5.83 0.94 7.34
N ALA A 61 -5.18 0.86 8.50
CA ALA A 61 -4.69 -0.40 9.05
C ALA A 61 -5.84 -1.36 9.42
N ALA A 62 -6.98 -0.85 9.91
CA ALA A 62 -8.17 -1.66 10.16
C ALA A 62 -8.74 -2.22 8.85
N ILE A 63 -8.96 -1.36 7.84
CA ILE A 63 -9.38 -1.77 6.48
C ILE A 63 -8.43 -2.84 5.92
N ALA A 64 -7.13 -2.62 6.06
CA ALA A 64 -6.11 -3.55 5.59
C ALA A 64 -6.18 -4.93 6.26
N ARG A 65 -6.60 -5.02 7.53
CA ARG A 65 -6.78 -6.31 8.22
C ARG A 65 -8.08 -7.01 7.85
N GLU A 66 -9.12 -6.26 7.53
CA GLU A 66 -10.46 -6.79 7.21
C GLU A 66 -10.56 -7.29 5.76
N ALA A 67 -9.78 -6.71 4.84
CA ALA A 67 -9.75 -7.13 3.44
C ALA A 67 -9.19 -8.56 3.26
N ASN A 68 -9.81 -9.32 2.36
CA ASN A 68 -9.38 -10.68 2.01
C ASN A 68 -8.48 -10.73 0.77
N SER A 69 -8.43 -9.64 0.01
CA SER A 69 -7.61 -9.50 -1.20
C SER A 69 -6.99 -8.11 -1.31
N LEU A 70 -5.97 -7.98 -2.17
CA LEU A 70 -5.31 -6.68 -2.42
C LEU A 70 -6.32 -5.73 -3.05
N GLU A 71 -7.13 -6.26 -3.95
CA GLU A 71 -8.14 -5.53 -4.71
C GLU A 71 -9.25 -5.01 -3.78
N GLU A 72 -9.72 -5.81 -2.82
CA GLU A 72 -10.66 -5.35 -1.78
C GLU A 72 -10.06 -4.24 -0.91
N PHE A 73 -8.80 -4.40 -0.51
CA PHE A 73 -8.11 -3.37 0.27
C PHE A 73 -7.96 -2.06 -0.51
N GLU A 74 -7.50 -2.12 -1.77
CA GLU A 74 -7.30 -0.93 -2.61
C GLU A 74 -8.62 -0.19 -2.84
N ALA A 75 -9.71 -0.91 -3.13
CA ALA A 75 -11.03 -0.31 -3.30
C ALA A 75 -11.50 0.41 -2.01
N ALA A 76 -11.43 -0.27 -0.86
CA ALA A 76 -11.86 0.33 0.41
C ALA A 76 -10.95 1.49 0.87
N ARG A 77 -9.65 1.41 0.59
CA ARG A 77 -8.70 2.50 0.83
C ARG A 77 -9.09 3.73 0.00
N ASP A 78 -9.39 3.53 -1.28
CA ASP A 78 -9.73 4.62 -2.20
C ASP A 78 -11.06 5.28 -1.80
N GLU A 79 -12.04 4.49 -1.33
CA GLU A 79 -13.29 5.01 -0.75
C GLU A 79 -13.06 5.84 0.53
N GLU A 80 -12.19 5.40 1.46
CA GLU A 80 -11.86 6.16 2.67
C GLU A 80 -11.06 7.43 2.36
N LEU A 81 -10.16 7.37 1.37
CA LEU A 81 -9.30 8.51 1.02
C LEU A 81 -9.99 9.55 0.14
N GLY A 82 -10.95 9.15 -0.70
CA GLY A 82 -11.63 10.04 -1.65
C GLY A 82 -12.11 11.36 -1.04
N PRO A 83 -12.94 11.34 0.02
CA PRO A 83 -13.43 12.56 0.68
C PRO A 83 -12.33 13.44 1.28
N ILE A 84 -11.22 12.82 1.72
CA ILE A 84 -10.07 13.56 2.28
C ILE A 84 -9.35 14.31 1.17
N LEU A 85 -9.12 13.67 0.03
CA LEU A 85 -8.47 14.26 -1.13
C LEU A 85 -9.35 15.37 -1.74
N GLU A 86 -10.66 15.14 -1.87
CA GLU A 86 -11.61 16.17 -2.32
C GLU A 86 -11.61 17.40 -1.38
N GLY A 87 -11.55 17.17 -0.07
CA GLY A 87 -11.45 18.24 0.92
C GLY A 87 -10.16 19.06 0.76
N LEU A 88 -9.02 18.41 0.46
CA LEU A 88 -7.74 19.09 0.20
C LEU A 88 -7.76 19.89 -1.10
N GLU A 89 -8.50 19.45 -2.12
CA GLU A 89 -8.60 20.13 -3.42
C GLU A 89 -9.61 21.29 -3.45
N SER A 90 -10.40 21.44 -2.37
CA SER A 90 -11.43 22.48 -2.24
C SER A 90 -10.85 23.89 -2.35
N ALA A 91 -11.66 24.82 -2.88
CA ALA A 91 -11.24 26.21 -3.11
C ALA A 91 -10.83 26.96 -1.85
N GLU A 92 -11.28 26.52 -0.67
CA GLU A 92 -10.87 27.09 0.63
C GLU A 92 -9.46 26.66 1.05
N ASN A 93 -8.95 25.55 0.51
CA ASN A 93 -7.61 25.01 0.79
C ASN A 93 -6.58 25.29 -0.32
N ARG A 94 -6.98 25.90 -1.44
CA ARG A 94 -6.02 26.46 -2.40
C ARG A 94 -5.51 27.80 -1.88
N ASP A 95 -4.20 27.92 -1.71
CA ASP A 95 -3.56 29.22 -1.42
C ASP A 95 -4.00 30.27 -2.47
N PRO A 96 -4.34 31.50 -2.06
CA PRO A 96 -4.83 32.56 -2.95
C PRO A 96 -3.78 33.07 -3.94
#